data_AF-A0A4V6J1X7-F1
#
_entry.id   AF-A0A4V6J1X7-F1
#
_cell.length_a   1.000
_cell.length_b   1.000
_cell.length_c   1.000
_cell.angle_alpha   90.00
_cell.angle_beta   90.00
_cell.angle_gamma   90.00
#
_symmetry.space_group_name_H-M   'P 1'
#
loop_
_entity.id
_entity.type
_entity.pdbx_description
1 polymer ?
#
loop_
_entity_poly.entity_id
_entity_poly.type
_entity_poly.pdbx_seq_one_letter_code
_entity_poly.pdbx_strand_id
1 'polypeptide(L)' 'MNTEYFNGLKAGFKGAPLDAENAIFPVVDMINAASFLLRTAGRHETGMILLEIAEEYASLVAENINRGDTEAHDE' A
#
# COMPACT_ATOMS: atom_id res chain seq x y z
N MET A 1 12.76 -0.26 -5.30
CA MET A 1 12.60 0.91 -4.40
C MET A 1 13.89 1.15 -3.58
N ASN A 2 14.16 2.35 -3.02
CA ASN A 2 15.27 2.50 -2.04
C ASN A 2 14.93 1.70 -0.76
N THR A 3 15.93 1.02 -0.18
CA THR A 3 15.76 0.15 1.01
C THR A 3 15.31 0.88 2.28
N GLU A 4 15.79 2.09 2.54
CA GLU A 4 15.36 2.93 3.67
C GLU A 4 13.89 3.34 3.54
N TYR A 5 13.45 3.77 2.35
CA TYR A 5 12.05 4.09 2.08
C TYR A 5 11.17 2.84 2.21
N PHE A 6 11.62 1.68 1.71
CA PHE A 6 10.94 0.39 1.91
C PHE A 6 10.80 0.02 3.38
N ASN A 7 11.87 0.16 4.16
CA ASN A 7 11.85 -0.12 5.60
C ASN A 7 10.93 0.86 6.34
N GLY A 8 10.88 2.12 5.90
CA GLY A 8 9.93 3.13 6.40
C GLY A 8 8.48 2.70 6.16
N LEU A 9 8.12 2.34 4.92
CA LEU A 9 6.79 1.84 4.60
C LEU A 9 6.45 0.56 5.38
N LYS A 10 7.36 -0.41 5.45
CA LYS A 10 7.16 -1.66 6.20
C LYS A 10 6.90 -1.41 7.69
N ALA A 11 7.54 -0.39 8.28
CA ALA A 11 7.27 0.02 9.65
C ALA A 11 5.90 0.71 9.79
N GLY A 12 5.51 1.55 8.82
CA GLY A 12 4.21 2.20 8.77
C GLY A 12 3.02 1.23 8.64
N PHE A 13 3.20 0.16 7.87
CA PHE A 13 2.18 -0.88 7.65
C PHE A 13 2.40 -2.14 8.51
N LYS A 14 3.05 -2.00 9.68
CA LYS A 14 3.31 -3.14 10.56
C LYS A 14 2.02 -3.87 10.94
N GLY A 15 1.95 -5.17 10.60
CA GLY A 15 0.79 -6.03 10.86
C GLY A 15 -0.22 -6.09 9.72
N ALA A 16 -0.02 -5.32 8.65
CA ALA A 16 -0.78 -5.45 7.42
C ALA A 16 -0.26 -6.65 6.59
N PRO A 17 -1.14 -7.36 5.86
CA PRO A 17 -0.71 -8.39 4.92
C PRO A 17 0.23 -7.86 3.84
N LEU A 18 1.34 -8.55 3.55
CA LEU A 18 2.28 -8.12 2.50
C LEU A 18 2.30 -9.05 1.29
N ASP A 19 1.48 -10.10 1.31
CA ASP A 19 1.23 -10.95 0.16
C ASP A 19 0.10 -10.35 -0.71
N ALA A 20 0.19 -10.56 -2.02
CA ALA A 20 -0.71 -9.95 -2.99
C ALA A 20 -2.19 -10.33 -2.76
N GLU A 21 -2.42 -11.60 -2.43
CA GLU A 21 -3.76 -12.19 -2.31
C GLU A 21 -4.54 -11.56 -1.15
N ASN A 22 -3.89 -11.34 -0.01
CA ASN A 22 -4.53 -10.73 1.15
C ASN A 22 -4.49 -9.21 1.12
N ALA A 23 -3.48 -8.59 0.50
CA ALA A 23 -3.32 -7.14 0.49
C ALA A 23 -4.24 -6.42 -0.50
N ILE A 24 -4.74 -7.11 -1.55
CA ILE A 24 -5.59 -6.48 -2.56
C ILE A 24 -6.92 -5.95 -1.98
N PHE A 25 -7.52 -6.64 -1.01
CA PHE A 25 -8.77 -6.23 -0.39
C PHE A 25 -8.65 -4.89 0.37
N PRO A 26 -7.73 -4.71 1.33
CA PRO A 26 -7.55 -3.43 2.01
C PRO A 26 -7.14 -2.28 1.08
N VAL A 27 -6.36 -2.54 0.02
CA VAL A 27 -6.05 -1.52 -1.00
C VAL A 27 -7.33 -1.04 -1.70
N VAL A 28 -8.19 -1.97 -2.13
CA VAL A 28 -9.47 -1.64 -2.77
C VAL A 28 -10.39 -0.88 -1.82
N ASP A 29 -10.45 -1.28 -0.55
CA ASP A 29 -11.25 -0.58 0.47
C ASP A 29 -10.77 0.86 0.68
N MET A 30 -9.45 1.09 0.74
CA MET A 30 -8.89 2.44 0.87
C MET A 30 -9.17 3.29 -0.37
N ILE A 31 -9.06 2.73 -1.59
CA ILE A 31 -9.38 3.44 -2.84
C ILE A 31 -10.87 3.83 -2.88
N ASN A 32 -11.76 2.92 -2.47
CA ASN A 32 -13.20 3.17 -2.42
C ASN A 32 -13.54 4.26 -1.40
N ALA A 33 -12.96 4.19 -0.21
CA ALA A 33 -13.14 5.20 0.83
C ALA A 33 -12.57 6.57 0.40
N ALA A 34 -11.38 6.60 -0.21
CA ALA A 34 -10.78 7.80 -0.76
C ALA A 34 -11.68 8.43 -1.82
N SER A 35 -12.18 7.62 -2.75
CA SER A 35 -13.10 8.05 -3.82
C SER A 35 -14.40 8.65 -3.28
N PHE A 36 -14.93 8.10 -2.18
CA PHE A 36 -16.09 8.65 -1.48
C PHE A 36 -15.76 10.01 -0.84
N LEU A 37 -14.64 10.11 -0.14
CA LEU A 37 -14.21 11.35 0.54
C LEU A 37 -13.91 12.48 -0.45
N LEU A 38 -13.29 12.17 -1.59
CA LEU A 38 -13.01 13.14 -2.66
C LEU A 38 -14.28 13.79 -3.22
N ARG A 39 -15.42 13.07 -3.18
CA ARG A 39 -16.73 13.54 -3.64
C ARG A 39 -17.59 14.11 -2.51
N THR A 40 -17.10 14.08 -1.27
CA THR A 40 -17.81 14.58 -0.11
C THR A 40 -17.35 16.00 0.22
N ALA A 41 -18.30 16.93 0.34
CA ALA A 41 -18.01 18.32 0.63
C ALA A 41 -17.16 18.47 1.90
N GLY A 42 -16.04 19.21 1.79
CA GLY A 42 -15.11 19.43 2.91
C GLY A 42 -14.23 18.24 3.30
N ARG A 43 -14.22 17.15 2.51
CA ARG A 43 -13.41 15.94 2.79
C ARG A 43 -12.35 15.63 1.73
N HIS A 44 -12.13 16.55 0.79
CA HIS A 44 -11.21 16.35 -0.32
C HIS A 44 -9.79 15.99 0.14
N GLU A 45 -9.23 16.75 1.08
CA GLU A 45 -7.88 16.51 1.62
C GLU A 45 -7.77 15.13 2.28
N THR A 46 -8.75 14.74 3.11
CA THR A 46 -8.79 13.39 3.71
C THR A 46 -8.85 12.29 2.64
N GLY A 47 -9.58 12.53 1.55
CA GLY A 47 -9.62 11.61 0.41
C GLY A 47 -8.27 11.47 -0.29
N MET A 48 -7.55 12.58 -0.49
CA MET A 48 -6.20 12.56 -1.07
C MET A 48 -5.20 11.81 -0.19
N ILE A 49 -5.20 12.07 1.12
CA ILE A 49 -4.33 11.38 2.09
C ILE A 49 -4.60 9.87 2.07
N LEU A 50 -5.87 9.46 2.04
CA LEU A 50 -6.19 8.04 2.03
C LEU A 50 -5.79 7.35 0.71
N LEU A 51 -5.84 8.07 -0.41
CA LEU A 51 -5.37 7.57 -1.70
C LEU A 51 -3.85 7.38 -1.72
N GLU A 52 -3.10 8.33 -1.13
CA GLU A 52 -1.65 8.25 -0.97
C GLU A 52 -1.26 7.03 -0.12
N ILE A 53 -1.95 6.80 1.01
CA ILE A 53 -1.73 5.61 1.85
C ILE A 53 -2.00 4.31 1.06
N ALA A 54 -3.05 4.29 0.22
CA ALA A 54 -3.34 3.12 -0.61
C ALA A 54 -2.24 2.85 -1.64
N GLU A 55 -1.70 3.91 -2.25
CA GLU A 55 -0.57 3.83 -3.19
C GLU A 55 0.71 3.33 -2.52
N GLU A 56 1.04 3.88 -1.36
CA GLU A 56 2.21 3.46 -0.57
C GLU A 56 2.12 1.98 -0.18
N TYR A 57 0.93 1.54 0.26
CA TYR A 57 0.72 0.14 0.62
C TYR A 57 0.82 -0.79 -0.59
N ALA A 58 0.22 -0.41 -1.73
CA ALA A 58 0.33 -1.17 -2.97
C ALA A 58 1.79 -1.27 -3.43
N SER A 59 2.55 -0.18 -3.31
CA SER A 59 3.98 -0.13 -3.64
C SER A 59 4.81 -1.04 -2.72
N LEU A 60 4.50 -1.06 -1.43
CA LEU A 60 5.14 -1.95 -0.46
C LEU A 60 4.89 -3.42 -0.81
N VAL A 61 3.65 -3.79 -1.14
CA VAL A 61 3.26 -5.16 -1.52
C VAL A 61 3.95 -5.57 -2.83
N ALA A 62 3.93 -4.72 -3.85
CA ALA A 62 4.59 -4.99 -5.13
C ALA A 62 6.09 -5.23 -4.95
N GLU A 63 6.75 -4.42 -4.12
CA GLU A 63 8.17 -4.57 -3.84
C GLU A 63 8.46 -5.82 -2.98
N ASN A 64 7.55 -6.21 -2.07
CA ASN A 64 7.68 -7.45 -1.29
C ASN A 64 7.59 -8.70 -2.19
N ILE A 65 6.73 -8.68 -3.21
CA ILE A 65 6.64 -9.74 -4.23
C ILE A 65 7.97 -9.82 -5.00
N ASN A 66 8.45 -8.69 -5.55
CA ASN A 66 9.71 -8.66 -6.31
C ASN A 66 10.91 -9.18 -5.50
N ARG A 67 10.96 -8.87 -4.20
CA ARG A 67 12.01 -9.36 -3.30
C ARG A 67 11.89 -10.86 -3.05
N GLY A 68 10.69 -11.39 -2.83
CA GLY A 68 10.47 -12.83 -2.70
C GLY A 68 10.85 -13.60 -3.96
N ASP A 69 10.56 -13.05 -5.14
CA ASP A 69 10.96 -13.65 -6.42
C ASP A 69 12.49 -13.64 -6.61
N THR A 70 13.17 -12.59 -6.15
CA THR A 70 14.64 -12.51 -6.22
C THR A 70 15.31 -13.53 -5.31
N GLU A 71 14.79 -13.73 -4.08
CA GLU A 71 15.30 -14.73 -3.15
C GLU A 71 15.08 -16.17 -3.65
N ALA A 72 13.96 -16.45 -4.34
CA ALA A 72 13.68 -17.76 -4.92
C ALA A 72 14.52 -18.10 -6.17
N HIS A 73 15.17 -17.12 -6.80
CA HIS A 73 16.04 -17.32 -7.97
C HIS A 73 17.52 -17.53 -7.60
N ASP A 74 17.91 -17.26 -6.36
CA ASP A 74 19.26 -17.42 -5.85
C ASP A 74 19.48 -18.77 -5.09
N GLU A 75 18.44 -19.61 -4.98
CA GLU A 75 18.47 -21.00 -4.44
C GLU A 75 18.53 -22.08 -5.54
#